data_AF-A0A397W7G9-F1
#
_entry.id   AF-A0A397W7G9-F1
#
_cell.length_a   1.000
_cell.length_b   1.000
_cell.length_c   1.000
_cell.angle_alpha   90.00
_cell.angle_beta   90.00
_cell.angle_gamma   90.00
#
_symmetry.space_group_name_H-M   'P 1'
#
loop_
_entity.id
_entity.type
_entity.pdbx_description
1 polymer ?
#
loop_
_entity_poly.entity_id
_entity_poly.type
_entity_poly.pdbx_seq_one_letter_code
_entity_poly.pdbx_strand_id
1 'polypeptide(L)'
;MYNITTQMWSQSDSDSNSDVKIIVGSEPDIKEFNTHSSVLRPSSLYFQRALSERWKDQKNGVYIITKPNIHPNIFMLILDYIYTGKDLLSAEDSLNISAEDSLNILVASDELELLDLAECIQKHLIKNFSPWLFSNLVKSLNIVCRHNHFHEVYNHVLNFTFRNPYSLFDSVELYLIDEVAMICLLESDDLELEEMQILKYLIRWGYF
;
A
#
# COMPACT_ATOMS: atom_id res chain seq x y z
N MET A 1 -16.00 2.83 -12.49
CA MET A 1 -15.81 4.04 -13.31
C MET A 1 -15.61 5.18 -12.35
N TYR A 2 -14.37 5.65 -12.18
CA TYR A 2 -14.08 6.80 -11.33
C TYR A 2 -14.71 8.04 -11.95
N ASN A 3 -15.56 8.75 -11.20
CA ASN A 3 -16.09 10.04 -11.62
C ASN A 3 -14.93 11.04 -11.73
N ILE A 4 -14.93 11.77 -12.84
CA ILE A 4 -13.85 12.68 -13.24
C ILE A 4 -13.99 13.97 -12.44
N THR A 5 -13.55 13.97 -11.19
CA THR A 5 -13.10 15.20 -10.53
C THR A 5 -11.82 15.61 -11.24
N THR A 6 -11.77 16.82 -11.77
CA THR A 6 -10.65 17.37 -12.55
C THR A 6 -9.32 17.14 -11.85
N GLN A 7 -8.53 16.18 -12.34
CA GLN A 7 -7.22 15.78 -11.77
C GLN A 7 -6.26 16.96 -11.88
N MET A 8 -5.85 17.53 -10.74
CA MET A 8 -5.03 18.76 -10.74
C MET A 8 -3.61 18.50 -11.25
N TRP A 9 -3.07 17.28 -11.07
CA TRP A 9 -1.77 16.96 -11.67
C TRP A 9 -1.83 17.03 -13.20
N SER A 10 -2.95 16.62 -13.83
CA SER A 10 -3.11 16.67 -15.30
C SER A 10 -3.10 18.10 -15.86
N GLN A 11 -3.51 19.08 -15.06
CA GLN A 11 -3.41 20.49 -15.42
C GLN A 11 -1.95 20.98 -15.31
N SER A 12 -1.20 20.49 -14.33
CA SER A 12 0.24 20.78 -14.19
C SER A 12 1.13 20.03 -15.18
N ASP A 13 0.68 18.88 -15.70
CA ASP A 13 1.38 18.08 -16.73
C ASP A 13 1.45 18.80 -18.09
N SER A 14 0.59 19.82 -18.29
CA SER A 14 0.62 20.70 -19.47
C SER A 14 1.66 21.82 -19.39
N ASP A 15 2.34 21.98 -18.25
CA ASP A 15 3.33 23.03 -18.05
C ASP A 15 4.73 22.56 -18.52
N SER A 16 5.36 23.35 -19.38
CA SER A 16 6.54 22.98 -20.20
C SER A 16 7.86 22.76 -19.42
N ASN A 17 7.80 22.62 -18.09
CA ASN A 17 8.95 22.63 -17.17
C ASN A 17 9.08 21.37 -16.29
N SER A 18 8.36 20.29 -16.59
CA SER A 18 8.56 19.01 -15.89
C SER A 18 10.02 18.55 -15.98
N ASP A 19 10.64 18.29 -14.82
CA ASP A 19 12.03 17.84 -14.69
C ASP A 19 12.15 16.40 -14.16
N VAL A 20 11.02 15.72 -13.92
CA VAL A 20 10.96 14.33 -13.46
C VAL A 20 9.98 13.52 -14.32
N LYS A 21 10.37 12.30 -14.69
CA LYS A 21 9.52 11.27 -15.27
C LYS A 21 9.44 10.06 -14.33
N ILE A 22 8.23 9.66 -13.97
CA ILE A 22 7.98 8.47 -13.16
C ILE A 22 7.24 7.44 -14.00
N ILE A 23 7.82 6.25 -14.12
CA ILE A 23 7.26 5.11 -14.85
C ILE A 23 6.74 4.11 -13.82
N VAL A 24 5.44 3.85 -13.83
CA VAL A 24 4.77 2.97 -12.86
C VAL A 24 4.07 1.81 -13.55
N GLY A 25 3.88 0.73 -12.80
CA GLY A 25 3.23 -0.49 -13.26
C GLY A 25 4.16 -1.42 -14.05
N SER A 26 3.60 -2.55 -14.44
CA SER A 26 4.27 -3.58 -15.25
C SER A 26 3.36 -4.00 -16.39
N GLU A 27 3.93 -4.55 -17.47
CA GLU A 27 3.17 -4.91 -18.68
C GLU A 27 1.94 -5.80 -18.34
N PRO A 28 0.74 -5.50 -18.87
CA PRO A 28 0.44 -4.50 -19.90
C PRO A 28 0.11 -3.08 -19.37
N ASP A 29 0.06 -2.90 -18.05
CA ASP A 29 -0.43 -1.70 -17.38
C ASP A 29 0.71 -0.79 -16.94
N ILE A 30 1.51 -0.32 -17.91
CA ILE A 30 2.57 0.68 -17.67
C ILE A 30 2.06 2.08 -18.01
N LYS A 31 2.39 3.06 -17.16
CA LYS A 31 2.09 4.47 -17.43
C LYS A 31 3.25 5.37 -17.03
N GLU A 32 3.49 6.40 -17.84
CA GLU A 32 4.43 7.48 -17.55
C GLU A 32 3.71 8.70 -16.97
N PHE A 33 4.32 9.31 -15.96
CA PHE A 33 3.87 10.56 -15.34
C PHE A 33 5.01 11.57 -15.41
N ASN A 34 4.78 12.72 -16.03
CA ASN A 34 5.74 13.83 -15.97
C ASN A 34 5.34 14.75 -14.81
N THR A 35 6.33 15.14 -14.01
CA THR A 35 6.10 15.78 -12.71
C THR A 35 7.30 16.65 -12.31
N HIS A 36 7.16 17.34 -11.18
CA HIS A 36 8.04 18.42 -10.79
C HIS A 36 8.79 18.07 -9.52
N SER A 37 10.11 18.11 -9.57
CA SER A 37 10.96 17.82 -8.42
C SER A 37 10.75 18.80 -7.27
N SER A 38 10.33 20.04 -7.58
CA SER A 38 9.95 21.07 -6.60
C SER A 38 8.71 20.71 -5.78
N VAL A 39 7.82 19.88 -6.33
CA VAL A 39 6.61 19.40 -5.65
C VAL A 39 6.91 18.10 -4.90
N LEU A 40 7.60 17.15 -5.54
CA LEU A 40 7.82 15.82 -4.95
C LEU A 40 8.79 15.83 -3.76
N ARG A 41 9.90 16.57 -3.84
CA ARG A 41 10.94 16.58 -2.79
C ARG A 41 10.44 16.98 -1.40
N PRO A 42 9.65 18.06 -1.22
CA PRO A 42 9.16 18.41 0.12
C PRO A 42 8.11 17.43 0.65
N SER A 43 7.41 16.69 -0.21
CA SER A 43 6.29 15.82 0.19
C SER A 43 6.72 14.45 0.69
N SER A 44 7.96 14.01 0.43
CA SER A 44 8.42 12.67 0.79
C SER A 44 9.94 12.61 0.90
N LEU A 45 10.43 11.93 1.95
CA LEU A 45 11.86 11.66 2.12
C LEU A 45 12.40 10.73 1.03
N TYR A 46 11.58 9.80 0.52
CA TYR A 46 11.94 8.98 -0.63
C TYR A 46 12.23 9.87 -1.84
N PHE A 47 11.30 10.77 -2.21
CA PHE A 47 11.50 11.65 -3.35
C PHE A 47 12.63 12.67 -3.12
N GLN A 48 12.81 13.16 -1.90
CA GLN A 48 13.95 14.01 -1.54
C GLN A 48 15.29 13.31 -1.85
N ARG A 49 15.42 12.03 -1.49
CA ARG A 49 16.62 11.22 -1.73
C ARG A 49 16.76 10.84 -3.20
N ALA A 50 15.70 10.32 -3.82
CA ALA A 50 15.68 9.83 -5.19
C ALA A 50 15.96 10.96 -6.22
N LEU A 51 15.57 12.19 -5.90
CA LEU A 51 15.79 13.36 -6.75
C LEU A 51 16.98 14.21 -6.29
N SER A 52 17.89 13.67 -5.47
CA SER A 52 19.10 14.38 -5.04
C SER A 52 20.17 14.37 -6.14
N GLU A 53 21.06 15.37 -6.16
CA GLU A 53 22.08 15.53 -7.22
C GLU A 53 23.04 14.34 -7.37
N ARG A 54 23.12 13.47 -6.36
CA ARG A 54 23.98 12.27 -6.36
C ARG A 54 23.50 11.17 -7.32
N TRP A 55 22.25 11.23 -7.78
CA TRP A 55 21.61 10.20 -8.61
C TRP A 55 21.18 10.75 -9.97
N LYS A 56 22.00 11.65 -10.55
CA LYS A 56 21.82 12.15 -11.91
C LYS A 56 22.12 11.05 -12.96
N ASP A 57 21.25 10.06 -13.09
CA ASP A 57 21.05 9.41 -14.39
C ASP A 57 20.18 10.31 -15.26
N GLN A 58 20.69 11.50 -15.55
CA GLN A 58 20.04 12.46 -16.42
C GLN A 58 20.21 12.01 -17.87
N LYS A 59 19.17 11.42 -18.45
CA LYS A 59 18.99 11.50 -19.90
C LYS A 59 18.37 12.85 -20.21
N ASN A 60 19.14 13.73 -20.84
CA ASN A 60 18.69 15.05 -21.27
C ASN A 60 18.21 15.99 -20.14
N GLY A 61 18.75 15.85 -18.92
CA GLY A 61 18.44 16.74 -17.79
C GLY A 61 17.21 16.36 -16.95
N VAL A 62 16.49 15.29 -17.31
CA VAL A 62 15.28 14.81 -16.62
C VAL A 62 15.62 13.64 -15.68
N TYR A 63 15.06 13.64 -14.46
CA TYR A 63 15.15 12.50 -13.54
C TYR A 63 14.18 11.39 -13.96
N ILE A 64 14.61 10.13 -13.94
CA ILE A 64 13.76 8.98 -14.26
C ILE A 64 13.66 8.07 -13.03
N ILE A 65 12.44 7.82 -12.57
CA ILE A 65 12.14 6.89 -11.46
C ILE A 65 11.22 5.80 -11.99
N THR A 66 11.49 4.54 -11.62
CA THR A 66 10.65 3.38 -11.98
C THR A 66 10.05 2.74 -10.74
N LYS A 67 8.75 2.46 -10.77
CA LYS A 67 7.95 1.83 -9.70
C LYS A 67 7.04 0.74 -10.27
N PRO A 68 7.61 -0.41 -10.69
CA PRO A 68 6.85 -1.45 -11.39
C PRO A 68 5.78 -2.13 -10.53
N ASN A 69 5.93 -2.04 -9.22
CA ASN A 69 5.10 -2.61 -8.18
C ASN A 69 3.92 -1.72 -7.75
N ILE A 70 3.83 -0.48 -8.25
CA ILE A 70 2.69 0.41 -7.99
C ILE A 70 1.82 0.47 -9.25
N HIS A 71 0.54 0.12 -9.12
CA HIS A 71 -0.40 0.19 -10.24
C HIS A 71 -0.64 1.66 -10.67
N PRO A 72 -0.74 1.97 -11.99
CA PRO A 72 -0.89 3.35 -12.48
C PRO A 72 -2.01 4.16 -11.82
N ASN A 73 -3.18 3.56 -11.59
CA ASN A 73 -4.30 4.26 -10.96
C ASN A 73 -4.04 4.61 -9.50
N ILE A 74 -3.31 3.75 -8.78
CA ILE A 74 -2.93 3.98 -7.38
C ILE A 74 -1.91 5.12 -7.31
N PHE A 75 -0.91 5.08 -8.18
CA PHE A 75 0.08 6.17 -8.26
C PHE A 75 -0.56 7.50 -8.62
N MET A 76 -1.55 7.50 -9.53
CA MET A 76 -2.30 8.70 -9.90
C MET A 76 -3.01 9.34 -8.70
N LEU A 77 -3.68 8.54 -7.85
CA LEU A 77 -4.32 9.03 -6.63
C LEU A 77 -3.30 9.62 -5.64
N ILE A 78 -2.15 8.96 -5.47
CA ILE A 78 -1.05 9.45 -4.63
C ILE A 78 -0.47 10.76 -5.18
N LEU A 79 -0.33 10.86 -6.49
CA LEU A 79 0.18 12.07 -7.14
C LEU A 79 -0.80 13.24 -6.97
N ASP A 80 -2.11 13.02 -7.15
CA ASP A 80 -3.14 14.01 -6.85
C ASP A 80 -3.08 14.48 -5.38
N TYR A 81 -2.91 13.55 -4.44
CA TYR A 81 -2.71 13.89 -3.02
C TYR A 81 -1.49 14.80 -2.81
N ILE A 82 -0.34 14.44 -3.39
CA ILE A 82 0.90 15.22 -3.28
C ILE A 82 0.73 16.64 -3.83
N TYR A 83 0.09 16.79 -4.99
CA TYR A 83 -0.07 18.08 -5.65
C TYR A 83 -1.09 19.00 -4.97
N THR A 84 -2.15 18.42 -4.42
CA THR A 84 -3.24 19.20 -3.84
C THR A 84 -3.03 19.48 -2.36
N GLY A 85 -2.25 18.64 -1.66
CA GLY A 85 -2.16 18.63 -0.20
C GLY A 85 -3.53 18.41 0.47
N LYS A 86 -4.54 17.97 -0.29
CA LYS A 86 -5.89 17.74 0.20
C LYS A 86 -6.00 16.36 0.81
N ASP A 87 -6.96 16.22 1.71
CA ASP A 87 -7.33 14.92 2.25
C ASP A 87 -7.90 14.05 1.11
N LEU A 88 -7.12 13.04 0.70
CA LEU A 88 -7.52 12.02 -0.28
C LEU A 88 -8.84 11.33 0.12
N LEU A 89 -9.17 11.40 1.40
CA LEU A 89 -10.33 10.77 2.03
C LEU A 89 -11.44 11.77 2.36
N SER A 90 -11.50 12.89 1.63
CA SER A 90 -12.66 13.78 1.65
C SER A 90 -13.96 12.97 1.46
N ALA A 91 -15.07 13.41 2.03
CA ALA A 91 -16.32 12.63 2.02
C ALA A 91 -16.79 12.25 0.60
N GLU A 92 -16.45 13.04 -0.42
CA GLU A 92 -16.79 12.78 -1.82
C GLU A 92 -15.79 11.81 -2.50
N ASP A 93 -14.49 11.97 -2.23
CA ASP A 93 -13.44 11.17 -2.85
C ASP A 93 -13.33 9.77 -2.21
N SER A 94 -13.52 9.67 -0.90
CA SER A 94 -13.47 8.42 -0.14
C SER A 94 -14.55 7.41 -0.53
N LEU A 95 -15.69 7.85 -1.07
CA LEU A 95 -16.76 6.97 -1.55
C LEU A 95 -16.36 6.13 -2.77
N ASN A 96 -15.29 6.53 -3.49
CA ASN A 96 -14.85 5.86 -4.71
C ASN A 96 -13.61 4.98 -4.52
N ILE A 97 -12.98 5.01 -3.34
CA ILE A 97 -11.79 4.21 -3.06
C ILE A 97 -12.23 2.89 -2.44
N SER A 98 -11.90 1.77 -3.10
CA SER A 98 -12.22 0.45 -2.58
C SER A 98 -11.31 0.06 -1.40
N ALA A 99 -11.69 -0.99 -0.65
CA ALA A 99 -10.83 -1.54 0.39
C ALA A 99 -9.48 -2.03 -0.16
N GLU A 100 -9.50 -2.63 -1.36
CA GLU A 100 -8.30 -3.09 -2.04
C GLU A 100 -7.42 -1.93 -2.53
N ASP A 101 -8.02 -0.90 -3.12
CA ASP A 101 -7.29 0.31 -3.49
C ASP A 101 -6.69 0.98 -2.25
N SER A 102 -7.43 1.03 -1.13
CA SER A 102 -6.93 1.56 0.13
C SER A 102 -5.69 0.80 0.63
N LEU A 103 -5.69 -0.54 0.57
CA LEU A 103 -4.50 -1.33 0.90
C LEU A 103 -3.35 -1.07 -0.07
N ASN A 104 -3.61 -0.97 -1.37
CA ASN A 104 -2.58 -0.68 -2.37
C ASN A 104 -1.99 0.73 -2.18
N ILE A 105 -2.82 1.73 -1.83
CA ILE A 105 -2.37 3.08 -1.47
C ILE A 105 -1.52 3.00 -0.21
N LEU A 106 -1.91 2.23 0.80
CA LEU A 106 -1.14 2.08 2.03
C LEU A 106 0.26 1.51 1.76
N VAL A 107 0.36 0.42 0.99
CA VAL A 107 1.63 -0.20 0.58
C VAL A 107 2.51 0.78 -0.21
N ALA A 108 1.92 1.47 -1.20
CA ALA A 108 2.65 2.44 -2.00
C ALA A 108 3.09 3.66 -1.17
N SER A 109 2.29 4.07 -0.17
CA SER A 109 2.63 5.18 0.73
C SER A 109 3.82 4.84 1.61
N ASP A 110 3.92 3.60 2.10
CA ASP A 110 5.09 3.12 2.84
C ASP A 110 6.35 3.15 1.98
N GLU A 111 6.27 2.59 0.78
CA GLU A 111 7.39 2.55 -0.16
C GLU A 111 7.87 3.93 -0.60
N LEU A 112 6.94 4.88 -0.74
CA LEU A 112 7.22 6.27 -1.08
C LEU A 112 7.49 7.13 0.15
N GLU A 113 7.60 6.55 1.35
CA GLU A 113 7.84 7.27 2.62
C GLU A 113 6.85 8.45 2.84
N LEU A 114 5.58 8.26 2.50
CA LEU A 114 4.46 9.20 2.69
C LEU A 114 3.73 8.89 4.01
N LEU A 115 4.41 9.14 5.14
CA LEU A 115 3.95 8.70 6.46
C LEU A 115 2.56 9.25 6.85
N ASP A 116 2.28 10.52 6.57
CA ASP A 116 0.98 11.14 6.89
C ASP A 116 -0.16 10.48 6.10
N LEU A 117 0.07 10.15 4.83
CA LEU A 117 -0.90 9.44 4.01
C LEU A 117 -1.11 8.01 4.52
N ALA A 118 -0.03 7.31 4.87
CA ALA A 118 -0.11 5.96 5.43
C ALA A 118 -0.93 5.93 6.74
N GLU A 119 -0.74 6.91 7.63
CA GLU A 119 -1.53 7.04 8.86
C GLU A 119 -3.02 7.26 8.58
N CYS A 120 -3.34 8.19 7.66
CA CYS A 120 -4.71 8.46 7.26
C CYS A 120 -5.41 7.22 6.69
N ILE A 121 -4.71 6.46 5.83
CA ILE A 121 -5.27 5.28 5.17
C ILE A 121 -5.47 4.12 6.14
N GLN A 122 -4.59 3.92 7.13
CA GLN A 122 -4.80 2.92 8.18
C GLN A 122 -6.10 3.17 8.94
N LYS A 123 -6.33 4.41 9.38
CA LYS A 123 -7.57 4.81 10.07
C LYS A 123 -8.80 4.61 9.20
N HIS A 124 -8.69 4.92 7.90
CA HIS A 124 -9.76 4.73 6.93
C HIS A 124 -10.14 3.26 6.75
N LEU A 125 -9.15 2.38 6.58
CA LEU A 125 -9.33 0.94 6.45
C LEU A 125 -10.04 0.36 7.68
N ILE A 126 -9.60 0.73 8.88
CA ILE A 126 -10.23 0.28 10.14
C ILE A 126 -11.65 0.84 10.28
N LYS A 127 -11.87 2.10 9.95
CA LYS A 127 -13.19 2.71 10.14
C LYS A 127 -14.23 2.16 9.16
N ASN A 128 -13.85 1.96 7.89
CA ASN A 128 -14.81 1.72 6.81
C ASN A 128 -14.73 0.31 6.24
N PHE A 129 -13.61 -0.39 6.40
CA PHE A 129 -13.34 -1.65 5.70
C PHE A 129 -12.91 -2.81 6.61
N SER A 130 -13.09 -2.73 7.94
CA SER A 130 -12.84 -3.89 8.83
C SER A 130 -13.54 -5.18 8.39
N PRO A 131 -14.83 -5.17 8.02
CA PRO A 131 -15.47 -6.41 7.56
C PRO A 131 -14.78 -7.01 6.33
N TRP A 132 -14.29 -6.17 5.43
CA TRP A 132 -13.55 -6.60 4.25
C TRP A 132 -12.17 -7.16 4.65
N LEU A 133 -11.43 -6.49 5.54
CA LEU A 133 -10.14 -6.98 6.04
C LEU A 133 -10.26 -8.37 6.66
N PHE A 134 -11.32 -8.60 7.44
CA PHE A 134 -11.61 -9.89 8.09
C PHE A 134 -12.16 -10.95 7.14
N SER A 135 -12.82 -10.55 6.06
CA SER A 135 -13.24 -11.49 5.02
C SER A 135 -12.07 -11.89 4.11
N ASN A 136 -10.99 -11.09 4.10
CA ASN A 136 -9.80 -11.29 3.27
C ASN A 136 -8.55 -11.46 4.17
N LEU A 137 -8.65 -12.23 5.26
CA LEU A 137 -7.59 -12.33 6.28
C LEU A 137 -6.23 -12.67 5.71
N VAL A 138 -6.15 -13.62 4.78
CA VAL A 138 -4.86 -14.06 4.22
C VAL A 138 -4.14 -12.91 3.53
N LYS A 139 -4.86 -12.17 2.69
CA LYS A 139 -4.33 -10.97 2.02
C LYS A 139 -3.99 -9.88 3.02
N SER A 140 -4.86 -9.61 3.98
CA SER A 140 -4.64 -8.60 5.02
C SER A 140 -3.37 -8.90 5.82
N LEU A 141 -3.19 -10.13 6.29
CA LEU A 141 -2.03 -10.58 7.06
C LEU A 141 -0.73 -10.50 6.25
N ASN A 142 -0.72 -11.03 5.03
CA ASN A 142 0.44 -10.96 4.14
C ASN A 142 0.93 -9.52 3.90
N ILE A 143 0.01 -8.55 3.90
CA ILE A 143 0.38 -7.14 3.78
C ILE A 143 0.84 -6.59 5.13
N VAL A 144 0.01 -6.64 6.18
CA VAL A 144 0.31 -5.94 7.43
C VAL A 144 1.54 -6.50 8.16
N CYS A 145 1.81 -7.80 8.03
CA CYS A 145 2.97 -8.44 8.67
C CYS A 145 4.31 -8.09 7.98
N ARG A 146 4.29 -7.67 6.71
CA ARG A 146 5.51 -7.28 5.97
C ARG A 146 5.95 -5.85 6.22
N HIS A 147 5.04 -4.99 6.65
CA HIS A 147 5.24 -3.55 6.73
C HIS A 147 5.19 -3.07 8.17
N ASN A 148 6.37 -2.84 8.75
CA ASN A 148 6.54 -2.45 10.15
C ASN A 148 5.87 -1.12 10.52
N HIS A 149 5.60 -0.22 9.58
CA HIS A 149 4.93 1.05 9.86
C HIS A 149 3.40 0.93 10.02
N PHE A 150 2.81 -0.23 9.71
CA PHE A 150 1.35 -0.42 9.68
C PHE A 150 0.72 -0.75 11.05
N HIS A 151 1.24 -0.18 12.13
CA HIS A 151 0.90 -0.54 13.51
C HIS A 151 -0.61 -0.60 13.80
N GLU A 152 -1.42 0.36 13.33
CA GLU A 152 -2.85 0.40 13.67
C GLU A 152 -3.62 -0.74 12.99
N VAL A 153 -3.44 -0.89 11.67
CA VAL A 153 -4.14 -1.93 10.91
C VAL A 153 -3.58 -3.31 11.19
N TYR A 154 -2.27 -3.42 11.45
CA TYR A 154 -1.61 -4.62 11.95
C TYR A 154 -2.29 -5.11 13.23
N ASN A 155 -2.33 -4.27 14.27
CA ASN A 155 -2.94 -4.63 15.54
C ASN A 155 -4.42 -4.95 15.37
N HIS A 156 -5.13 -4.22 14.50
CA HIS A 156 -6.54 -4.47 14.24
C HIS A 156 -6.81 -5.86 13.63
N VAL A 157 -6.01 -6.24 12.62
CA VAL A 157 -6.13 -7.54 11.95
C VAL A 157 -5.68 -8.67 12.87
N LEU A 158 -4.52 -8.56 13.52
CA LEU A 158 -3.99 -9.60 14.40
C LEU A 158 -4.90 -9.85 15.61
N ASN A 159 -5.43 -8.81 16.24
CA ASN A 159 -6.39 -8.96 17.34
C ASN A 159 -7.65 -9.71 16.91
N PHE A 160 -8.13 -9.49 15.68
CA PHE A 160 -9.25 -10.26 15.16
C PHE A 160 -8.87 -11.72 14.94
N THR A 161 -7.71 -11.96 14.31
CA THR A 161 -7.20 -13.31 14.05
C THR A 161 -7.01 -14.10 15.34
N PHE A 162 -6.41 -13.53 16.38
CA PHE A 162 -6.15 -14.24 17.65
C PHE A 162 -7.42 -14.50 18.46
N ARG A 163 -8.44 -13.65 18.35
CA ARG A 163 -9.76 -13.94 18.94
C ARG A 163 -10.53 -15.04 18.22
N ASN A 164 -10.15 -15.36 16.98
CA ASN A 164 -10.82 -16.35 16.16
C ASN A 164 -9.82 -17.07 15.24
N PRO A 165 -8.84 -17.80 15.80
CA PRO A 165 -7.71 -18.32 15.01
C PRO A 165 -8.19 -19.32 13.95
N TYR A 166 -9.22 -20.11 14.27
CA TYR A 166 -9.83 -21.07 13.35
C TYR A 166 -10.36 -20.43 12.06
N SER A 167 -10.77 -19.14 12.07
CA SER A 167 -11.18 -18.45 10.83
C SER A 167 -10.07 -18.38 9.77
N LEU A 168 -8.82 -18.33 10.21
CA LEU A 168 -7.65 -18.41 9.34
C LEU A 168 -7.19 -19.85 9.17
N PHE A 169 -6.97 -20.54 10.29
CA PHE A 169 -6.30 -21.84 10.29
C PHE A 169 -7.17 -22.98 9.74
N ASP A 170 -8.49 -22.88 9.72
CA ASP A 170 -9.36 -23.82 8.99
C ASP A 170 -9.64 -23.39 7.55
N SER A 171 -9.19 -22.20 7.14
CA SER A 171 -9.40 -21.71 5.78
C SER A 171 -8.69 -22.58 4.74
N VAL A 172 -9.38 -22.81 3.63
CA VAL A 172 -8.77 -23.41 2.44
C VAL A 172 -7.70 -22.53 1.84
N GLU A 173 -7.70 -21.22 2.13
CA GLU A 173 -6.72 -20.24 1.64
C GLU A 173 -5.47 -20.18 2.51
N LEU A 174 -5.36 -20.97 3.58
CA LEU A 174 -4.20 -20.95 4.49
C LEU A 174 -2.87 -21.10 3.74
N TYR A 175 -2.82 -21.92 2.68
CA TYR A 175 -1.61 -22.12 1.86
C TYR A 175 -1.12 -20.84 1.14
N LEU A 176 -1.96 -19.80 1.04
CA LEU A 176 -1.60 -18.51 0.45
C LEU A 176 -0.98 -17.55 1.47
N ILE A 177 -0.97 -17.88 2.77
CA ILE A 177 -0.22 -17.12 3.78
C ILE A 177 1.26 -17.23 3.44
N ASP A 178 1.94 -16.09 3.36
CA ASP A 178 3.38 -16.08 3.13
C ASP A 178 4.18 -16.39 4.41
N GLU A 179 5.45 -16.70 4.24
CA GLU A 179 6.35 -17.06 5.34
C GLU A 179 6.44 -15.96 6.41
N VAL A 180 6.45 -14.69 6.01
CA VAL A 180 6.58 -13.56 6.95
C VAL A 180 5.33 -13.45 7.83
N ALA A 181 4.15 -13.56 7.23
CA ALA A 181 2.90 -13.58 7.96
C ALA A 181 2.76 -14.83 8.83
N MET A 182 3.21 -16.00 8.36
CA MET A 182 3.20 -17.22 9.17
C MET A 182 4.10 -17.08 10.41
N ILE A 183 5.34 -16.62 10.23
CA ILE A 183 6.26 -16.36 11.35
C ILE A 183 5.62 -15.37 12.33
N CYS A 184 5.08 -14.26 11.81
CA CYS A 184 4.41 -13.25 12.63
C CYS A 184 3.27 -13.82 13.49
N LEU A 185 2.49 -14.76 12.97
CA LEU A 185 1.41 -15.40 13.73
C LEU A 185 1.95 -16.34 14.81
N LEU A 186 3.01 -17.09 14.51
CA LEU A 186 3.61 -18.08 15.42
C LEU A 186 4.44 -17.45 16.54
N GLU A 187 5.01 -16.27 16.31
CA GLU A 187 5.78 -15.53 17.32
C GLU A 187 4.89 -14.90 18.41
N SER A 188 3.57 -14.85 18.21
CA SER A 188 2.66 -14.24 19.16
C SER A 188 2.20 -15.23 20.24
N ASP A 189 2.38 -14.83 21.50
CA ASP A 189 1.83 -15.55 22.66
C ASP A 189 0.28 -15.48 22.74
N ASP A 190 -0.34 -14.60 21.95
CA ASP A 190 -1.80 -14.43 21.92
C ASP A 190 -2.51 -15.45 21.01
N LEU A 191 -1.75 -16.29 20.28
CA LEU A 191 -2.31 -17.33 19.43
C LEU A 191 -2.84 -18.50 20.29
N GLU A 192 -4.14 -18.48 20.60
CA GLU A 192 -4.82 -19.50 21.39
C GLU A 192 -5.11 -20.79 20.59
N LEU A 193 -4.07 -21.52 20.19
CA LEU A 193 -4.14 -22.86 19.59
C LEU A 193 -3.26 -23.86 20.36
N GLU A 194 -3.67 -25.12 20.44
CA GLU A 194 -2.81 -26.16 21.00
C GLU A 194 -1.59 -26.41 20.09
N GLU A 195 -0.41 -26.63 20.66
CA GLU A 195 0.83 -26.87 19.89
C GLU A 195 0.67 -27.99 18.84
N MET A 196 -0.07 -29.05 19.19
CA MET A 196 -0.36 -30.16 18.28
C MET A 196 -1.28 -29.75 17.12
N GLN A 197 -2.17 -28.77 17.31
CA GLN A 197 -2.97 -28.19 16.23
C GLN A 197 -2.11 -27.29 15.35
N ILE A 198 -1.28 -26.44 15.94
CA ILE A 198 -0.33 -25.59 15.22
C ILE A 198 0.53 -26.44 14.28
N LEU A 199 1.14 -27.51 14.79
CA LEU A 199 1.96 -28.41 13.97
C LEU A 199 1.20 -29.02 12.79
N LYS A 200 -0.07 -29.43 13.00
CA LYS A 200 -0.91 -29.97 11.91
C LYS A 200 -1.19 -28.91 10.84
N TYR A 201 -1.47 -27.68 11.24
CA TYR A 201 -1.68 -26.60 10.29
C TYR A 201 -0.41 -26.24 9.53
N LEU A 202 0.76 -26.25 10.19
CA LEU A 202 2.04 -26.00 9.52
C LEU A 202 2.38 -27.06 8.49
N ILE A 203 2.11 -28.34 8.78
CA ILE A 203 2.25 -29.42 7.79
C ILE A 203 1.32 -29.20 6.61
N ARG A 204 0.07 -28.79 6.87
CA ARG A 204 -0.91 -28.50 5.80
C ARG A 204 -0.50 -27.30 4.94
N TRP A 205 0.05 -26.26 5.58
CA TRP A 205 0.55 -25.07 4.93
C TRP A 205 1.75 -25.39 4.04
N GLY A 206 2.78 -26.05 4.57
CA GLY A 206 4.00 -26.37 3.82
C GLY A 206 3.89 -27.53 2.83
N TYR A 207 2.73 -28.19 2.72
CA TYR A 207 2.49 -29.22 1.70
C TYR A 207 2.20 -28.63 0.31
N PHE A 208 1.75 -27.37 0.26
CA PHE A 208 1.45 -26.62 -0.96
C PHE A 208 2.48 -25.52 -1.19
#